data_AF-A0A3D3SY43-F1
#
_entry.id   AF-A0A3D3SY43-F1
#
_cell.length_a   1.000
_cell.length_b   1.000
_cell.length_c   1.000
_cell.angle_alpha   90.00
_cell.angle_beta   90.00
_cell.angle_gamma   90.00
#
_symmetry.space_group_name_H-M   'P 1'
#
loop_
_entity.id
_entity.type
_entity.pdbx_description
1 polymer ?
#
loop_
_entity_poly.entity_id
_entity_poly.type
_entity_poly.pdbx_seq_one_letter_code
_entity_poly.pdbx_strand_id
1 'polypeptide(L)'
;HLSLMRVAAKNGDPVVASIFVNRLQFAPHEDFDRYPRTLQEDAKKLEAEGVYVLFAPDEKELYPEPQEFRVHPPENLGDILEGEFRPGFFVGVTTVVLKLFQCVSPQVAVFGKKDYQQQMIIRRMCQQFALPTTIVSAPTIRDEDGLALS
;
A
#
# COMPACT_ATOMS: atom_id res chain seq x y z
N HIS A 1 4.96 -6.77 -7.72
CA HIS A 1 5.74 -5.95 -6.77
C HIS A 1 7.08 -5.47 -7.33
N LEU A 2 7.98 -6.35 -7.80
CA LEU A 2 9.32 -5.96 -8.27
C LEU A 2 9.31 -4.88 -9.38
N SER A 3 8.34 -4.93 -10.30
CA SER A 3 8.14 -3.88 -11.31
C SER A 3 7.91 -2.48 -10.70
N LEU A 4 7.28 -2.40 -9.52
CA LEU A 4 7.07 -1.13 -8.82
C LEU A 4 8.38 -0.54 -8.31
N MET A 5 9.30 -1.38 -7.82
CA MET A 5 10.63 -0.93 -7.38
C MET A 5 11.43 -0.34 -8.55
N ARG A 6 11.38 -0.99 -9.71
CA ARG A 6 12.01 -0.48 -10.95
C ARG A 6 11.40 0.85 -11.42
N VAL A 7 10.09 1.05 -11.21
CA VAL A 7 9.45 2.35 -11.47
C VAL A 7 9.88 3.37 -10.43
N ALA A 8 9.95 3.01 -9.15
CA ALA A 8 10.40 3.90 -8.08
C ALA A 8 11.83 4.42 -8.33
N ALA A 9 12.75 3.53 -8.70
CA ALA A 9 14.15 3.87 -9.03
C ALA A 9 14.29 4.88 -10.19
N LYS A 10 13.29 4.97 -11.08
CA LYS A 10 13.26 5.97 -12.16
C LYS A 10 12.72 7.33 -11.71
N ASN A 11 12.10 7.40 -10.53
CA ASN A 11 11.44 8.59 -10.01
C ASN A 11 12.10 9.14 -8.74
N GLY A 12 13.13 8.47 -8.20
CA GLY A 12 13.88 8.95 -7.05
C GLY A 12 14.79 7.90 -6.44
N ASP A 13 15.62 8.35 -5.50
CA ASP A 13 16.58 7.59 -4.71
C ASP A 13 16.72 8.27 -3.32
N PRO A 14 16.86 7.55 -2.20
CA PRO A 14 16.80 6.09 -2.05
C PRO A 14 15.41 5.48 -2.29
N VAL A 15 15.37 4.26 -2.85
CA VAL A 15 14.14 3.47 -2.93
C VAL A 15 13.87 2.77 -1.60
N VAL A 16 12.69 3.00 -1.04
CA VAL A 16 12.20 2.36 0.20
C VAL A 16 10.99 1.49 -0.13
N ALA A 17 10.97 0.26 0.39
CA ALA A 17 9.82 -0.64 0.31
C ALA A 17 9.26 -0.90 1.70
N SER A 18 7.93 -0.93 1.85
CA SER A 18 7.28 -1.34 3.09
C SER A 18 6.62 -2.71 2.94
N ILE A 19 6.89 -3.65 3.86
CA ILE A 19 6.16 -4.92 3.96
C ILE A 19 5.44 -4.94 5.31
N PHE A 20 4.12 -4.84 5.25
CA PHE A 20 3.28 -4.86 6.44
C PHE A 20 1.89 -5.41 6.09
N VAL A 21 1.45 -6.45 6.79
CA VAL A 21 0.08 -6.99 6.66
C VAL A 21 -0.83 -6.21 7.59
N ASN A 22 -1.52 -5.20 7.06
CA ASN A 22 -2.34 -4.29 7.84
C ASN A 22 -3.66 -4.92 8.27
N ARG A 23 -3.84 -5.24 9.55
CA ARG A 23 -5.08 -5.81 10.09
C ARG A 23 -6.32 -4.94 9.84
N LEU A 24 -6.17 -3.61 9.82
CA LEU A 24 -7.30 -2.68 9.72
C LEU A 24 -8.04 -2.77 8.38
N GLN A 25 -7.41 -3.35 7.35
CA GLN A 25 -8.04 -3.53 6.04
C GLN A 25 -8.63 -4.95 5.85
N PHE A 26 -8.70 -5.76 6.91
CA PHE A 26 -9.32 -7.08 6.85
C PHE A 26 -10.66 -7.09 7.58
N ALA A 27 -11.69 -7.62 6.94
CA ALA A 27 -12.94 -7.93 7.64
C ALA A 27 -12.76 -9.16 8.56
N PRO A 28 -13.61 -9.36 9.59
CA PRO A 28 -13.46 -10.48 10.53
C PRO A 28 -13.45 -11.88 9.90
N HIS A 29 -14.01 -12.02 8.71
CA HIS A 29 -14.10 -13.27 7.95
C HIS A 29 -13.05 -13.38 6.84
N GLU A 30 -12.21 -12.35 6.65
CA GLU A 30 -11.11 -12.38 5.68
C GLU A 30 -9.86 -13.03 6.28
N ASP A 31 -9.04 -13.61 5.41
CA ASP A 31 -7.92 -14.49 5.74
C ASP A 31 -6.67 -13.74 6.25
N PHE A 32 -6.80 -12.89 7.29
CA PHE A 32 -5.66 -12.21 7.90
C PHE A 32 -4.62 -13.20 8.45
N ASP A 33 -5.07 -14.25 9.13
CA ASP A 33 -4.18 -15.22 9.78
C ASP A 33 -3.46 -16.11 8.75
N ARG A 34 -4.09 -16.34 7.58
CA ARG A 34 -3.55 -17.18 6.50
C ARG A 34 -2.76 -16.39 5.45
N TYR A 35 -2.68 -15.07 5.56
CA TYR A 35 -1.94 -14.25 4.62
C TYR A 35 -0.46 -14.70 4.57
N PRO A 36 0.10 -15.04 3.39
CA PRO A 36 1.47 -15.52 3.29
C PRO A 36 2.48 -14.53 3.88
N ARG A 37 3.42 -15.03 4.69
CA ARG A 37 4.48 -14.23 5.31
C ARG A 37 5.84 -14.82 4.93
N THR A 38 6.47 -14.25 3.91
CA THR A 38 7.73 -14.73 3.30
C THR A 38 8.85 -13.69 3.40
N LEU A 39 8.90 -12.94 4.51
CA LEU A 39 9.73 -11.74 4.68
C LEU A 39 11.20 -11.92 4.24
N GLN A 40 11.85 -13.04 4.58
CA GLN A 40 13.25 -13.27 4.19
C GLN A 40 13.42 -13.44 2.68
N GLU A 41 12.50 -14.13 2.02
CA GLU A 41 12.54 -14.31 0.56
C GLU A 41 12.20 -13.00 -0.16
N ASP A 42 11.23 -12.25 0.37
CA ASP A 42 10.86 -10.96 -0.18
C ASP A 42 11.98 -9.94 -0.02
N ALA A 43 12.66 -9.92 1.12
CA ALA A 43 13.84 -9.08 1.35
C ALA A 43 14.94 -9.34 0.31
N LYS A 44 15.27 -10.61 0.04
CA LYS A 44 16.27 -10.97 -0.99
C LYS A 44 15.87 -10.48 -2.39
N LYS A 45 14.60 -10.62 -2.75
CA LYS A 45 14.09 -10.15 -4.04
C LYS A 45 14.14 -8.62 -4.15
N LEU A 46 13.79 -7.91 -3.07
CA LEU A 46 13.82 -6.44 -3.03
C LEU A 46 15.25 -5.90 -3.04
N GLU A 47 16.17 -6.52 -2.31
CA GLU A 47 17.60 -6.21 -2.36
C GLU A 47 18.16 -6.36 -3.78
N ALA A 48 17.79 -7.44 -4.48
CA ALA A 48 18.18 -7.65 -5.88
C ALA A 48 17.62 -6.59 -6.86
N GLU A 49 16.53 -5.91 -6.50
CA GLU A 49 15.96 -4.79 -7.25
C GLU A 49 16.54 -3.42 -6.86
N GLY A 50 17.53 -3.39 -5.97
CA GLY A 50 18.17 -2.15 -5.51
C GLY A 50 17.37 -1.36 -4.49
N VAL A 51 16.46 -2.00 -3.75
CA VAL A 51 15.78 -1.35 -2.61
C VAL A 51 16.80 -1.04 -1.53
N TYR A 52 16.93 0.24 -1.17
CA TYR A 52 17.89 0.72 -0.19
C TYR A 52 17.46 0.42 1.25
N VAL A 53 16.16 0.56 1.55
CA VAL A 53 15.59 0.25 2.87
C VAL A 53 14.33 -0.59 2.70
N LEU A 54 14.28 -1.70 3.42
CA LEU A 54 13.06 -2.45 3.68
C LEU A 54 12.51 -2.04 5.06
N PHE A 55 11.39 -1.33 5.07
CA PHE A 55 10.64 -1.00 6.29
C PHE A 55 9.58 -2.08 6.55
N ALA A 56 9.88 -3.01 7.46
CA ALA A 56 9.01 -4.14 7.76
C ALA A 56 8.64 -4.20 9.26
N PRO A 57 7.86 -3.22 9.77
CA PRO A 57 7.46 -3.20 11.17
C PRO A 57 6.48 -4.33 11.50
N ASP A 58 6.43 -4.73 12.76
CA ASP A 58 5.33 -5.53 13.28
C ASP A 58 4.10 -4.68 13.66
N GLU A 59 3.00 -5.35 14.06
CA GLU A 59 1.75 -4.67 14.42
C GLU A 59 1.90 -3.77 15.64
N LYS A 60 2.74 -4.11 16.63
CA LYS A 60 2.96 -3.30 17.84
C LYS A 60 3.89 -2.12 17.57
N GLU A 61 4.83 -2.27 16.64
CA GLU A 61 5.68 -1.17 16.20
C GLU A 61 4.88 -0.13 15.42
N LEU A 62 4.01 -0.57 14.50
CA LEU A 62 3.19 0.35 13.73
C LEU A 62 1.96 0.84 14.51
N TYR A 63 1.38 0.03 15.41
CA TYR A 63 0.23 0.36 16.26
C TYR A 63 0.55 0.06 17.74
N PRO A 64 1.37 0.91 18.39
CA PRO A 64 1.75 0.71 19.80
C PRO A 64 0.57 0.91 20.76
N GLU A 65 -0.47 1.62 20.31
CA GLU A 65 -1.74 1.84 21.01
C GLU A 65 -2.90 1.52 20.05
N PRO A 66 -4.12 1.27 20.58
CA PRO A 66 -5.30 1.09 19.74
C PRO A 66 -5.48 2.21 18.70
N GLN A 67 -5.64 1.84 17.43
CA GLN A 67 -5.82 2.82 16.35
C GLN A 67 -7.28 3.32 16.31
N GLU A 68 -7.55 4.35 17.11
CA GLU A 68 -8.87 5.00 17.21
C GLU A 68 -9.07 6.10 16.16
N PHE A 69 -8.03 6.89 15.86
CA PHE A 69 -8.07 7.88 14.79
C PHE A 69 -7.94 7.21 13.43
N ARG A 70 -8.89 7.46 12.54
CA ARG A 70 -8.96 6.83 11.22
C ARG A 70 -9.24 7.84 10.14
N VAL A 71 -8.75 7.56 8.94
CA VAL A 71 -8.99 8.40 7.76
C VAL A 71 -10.12 7.79 6.95
N HIS A 72 -11.27 8.43 6.91
CA HIS A 72 -12.40 7.95 6.12
C HIS A 72 -12.35 8.54 4.71
N PRO A 73 -12.25 7.72 3.63
CA PRO A 73 -12.42 8.23 2.28
C PRO A 73 -13.87 8.69 2.05
N PRO A 74 -14.13 9.58 1.07
CA PRO A 74 -15.50 9.96 0.71
C PRO A 74 -16.33 8.75 0.27
N GLU A 75 -17.59 8.66 0.72
CA GLU A 75 -18.50 7.53 0.43
C GLU A 75 -18.61 7.24 -1.08
N ASN A 76 -18.72 8.29 -1.90
CA ASN A 76 -18.81 8.18 -3.36
C ASN A 76 -17.52 7.68 -4.06
N LEU A 77 -16.48 7.38 -3.29
CA LEU A 77 -15.24 6.80 -3.78
C LEU A 77 -14.83 5.55 -2.96
N GLY A 78 -15.11 5.54 -1.66
CA GLY A 78 -14.76 4.46 -0.74
C GLY A 78 -15.81 3.37 -0.59
N ASP A 79 -17.08 3.62 -0.94
CA ASP A 79 -18.20 2.70 -0.70
C ASP A 79 -18.82 2.15 -2.01
N ILE A 80 -18.16 2.39 -3.14
CA ILE A 80 -18.51 1.83 -4.45
C ILE A 80 -17.52 0.72 -4.83
N LEU A 81 -17.82 -0.10 -5.85
CA LEU A 81 -16.89 -1.10 -6.40
C LEU A 81 -16.31 -2.01 -5.29
N GLU A 82 -14.98 -2.05 -5.09
CA GLU A 82 -14.36 -2.87 -4.01
C GLU A 82 -14.88 -2.50 -2.62
N GLY A 83 -15.22 -1.22 -2.42
CA GLY A 83 -15.74 -0.71 -1.16
C GLY A 83 -17.11 -1.29 -0.78
N GLU A 84 -17.93 -1.56 -1.79
CA GLU A 84 -19.25 -2.19 -1.62
C GLU A 84 -19.09 -3.64 -1.14
N PHE A 85 -18.13 -4.37 -1.72
CA PHE A 85 -17.87 -5.77 -1.37
C PHE A 85 -17.02 -5.93 -0.11
N ARG A 86 -16.25 -4.90 0.27
CA ARG A 86 -15.34 -4.92 1.43
C ARG A 86 -15.56 -3.70 2.32
N PRO A 87 -16.70 -3.62 3.04
CA PRO A 87 -17.01 -2.48 3.90
C PRO A 87 -15.89 -2.17 4.89
N GLY A 88 -15.46 -0.90 4.93
CA GLY A 88 -14.37 -0.45 5.80
C GLY A 88 -12.96 -0.74 5.31
N PHE A 89 -12.78 -1.50 4.21
CA PHE A 89 -11.46 -1.81 3.63
C PHE A 89 -10.63 -0.55 3.40
N PHE A 90 -11.20 0.44 2.71
CA PHE A 90 -10.47 1.65 2.38
C PHE A 90 -10.19 2.56 3.56
N VAL A 91 -10.96 2.47 4.66
CA VAL A 91 -10.62 3.16 5.92
C VAL A 91 -9.34 2.57 6.51
N GLY A 92 -9.19 1.25 6.46
CA GLY A 92 -7.95 0.57 6.86
C GLY A 92 -6.77 0.97 5.97
N VAL A 93 -6.97 1.01 4.65
CA VAL A 93 -5.93 1.37 3.66
C VAL A 93 -5.47 2.83 3.81
N THR A 94 -6.38 3.80 3.85
CA THR A 94 -6.01 5.23 4.01
C THR A 94 -5.31 5.47 5.35
N THR A 95 -5.76 4.83 6.42
CA THR A 95 -5.17 4.98 7.76
C THR A 95 -3.73 4.44 7.78
N VAL A 96 -3.48 3.24 7.23
CA VAL A 96 -2.11 2.69 7.20
C VAL A 96 -1.21 3.45 6.24
N VAL A 97 -1.69 3.84 5.06
CA VAL A 97 -0.87 4.56 4.06
C VAL A 97 -0.49 5.94 4.59
N LEU A 98 -1.40 6.67 5.24
CA LEU A 98 -1.05 7.94 5.87
C LEU A 98 0.05 7.74 6.93
N LYS A 99 -0.07 6.71 7.77
CA LYS A 99 0.92 6.41 8.81
C LYS A 99 2.29 6.06 8.20
N LEU A 100 2.32 5.20 7.19
CA LEU A 100 3.54 4.86 6.44
C LEU A 100 4.18 6.09 5.79
N PHE A 101 3.37 7.00 5.24
CA PHE A 101 3.89 8.27 4.69
C PHE A 101 4.47 9.18 5.77
N GLN A 102 3.94 9.19 6.99
CA GLN A 102 4.56 9.92 8.10
C GLN A 102 5.88 9.27 8.56
N CYS A 103 5.97 7.93 8.56
CA CYS A 103 7.20 7.23 8.91
C CYS A 103 8.31 7.43 7.86
N VAL A 104 7.97 7.33 6.57
CA VAL A 104 8.94 7.31 5.46
C VAL A 104 9.14 8.69 4.83
N SER A 105 8.16 9.58 4.91
CA SER A 105 8.14 10.91 4.27
C SER A 105 8.54 10.90 2.78
N PRO A 106 7.90 10.06 1.92
CA PRO A 106 8.31 9.94 0.53
C PRO A 106 7.89 11.16 -0.31
N GLN A 107 8.79 11.64 -1.18
CA GLN A 107 8.42 12.61 -2.23
C GLN A 107 7.60 11.95 -3.35
N VAL A 108 7.83 10.68 -3.61
CA VAL A 108 7.12 9.87 -4.61
C VAL A 108 6.72 8.53 -4.00
N ALA A 109 5.48 8.11 -4.22
CA ALA A 109 4.99 6.78 -3.88
C ALA A 109 4.40 6.09 -5.12
N VAL A 110 4.79 4.83 -5.34
CA VAL A 110 4.41 4.06 -6.53
C VAL A 110 3.35 3.02 -6.15
N PHE A 111 2.22 3.04 -6.86
CA PHE A 111 1.12 2.09 -6.69
C PHE A 111 0.78 1.41 -8.02
N GLY A 112 0.40 0.15 -7.99
CA GLY A 112 -0.03 -0.60 -9.17
C GLY A 112 -1.44 -0.20 -9.62
N LYS A 113 -1.67 -0.12 -10.93
CA LYS A 113 -3.00 0.14 -11.52
C LYS A 113 -3.99 -1.01 -11.35
N LYS A 114 -3.54 -2.19 -10.93
CA LYS A 114 -4.39 -3.36 -10.61
C LYS A 114 -5.47 -2.94 -9.61
N ASP A 115 -5.07 -2.27 -8.54
CA ASP A 115 -5.96 -1.77 -7.49
C ASP A 115 -6.34 -0.31 -7.77
N TYR A 116 -7.04 -0.09 -8.89
CA TYR A 116 -7.28 1.25 -9.42
C TYR A 116 -8.04 2.17 -8.45
N GLN A 117 -9.06 1.64 -7.76
CA GLN A 117 -9.84 2.40 -6.78
C GLN A 117 -8.98 2.84 -5.59
N GLN A 118 -8.16 1.94 -5.04
CA GLN A 118 -7.18 2.27 -4.00
C GLN A 118 -6.28 3.42 -4.44
N GLN A 119 -5.74 3.33 -5.65
CA GLN A 119 -4.85 4.35 -6.18
C GLN A 119 -5.53 5.72 -6.33
N MET A 120 -6.81 5.76 -6.73
CA MET A 120 -7.59 7.00 -6.78
C MET A 120 -7.83 7.58 -5.38
N ILE A 121 -8.19 6.73 -4.42
CA ILE A 121 -8.40 7.12 -3.02
C ILE A 121 -7.12 7.72 -2.44
N ILE A 122 -5.97 7.04 -2.55
CA ILE A 122 -4.70 7.54 -2.01
C ILE A 122 -4.26 8.83 -2.70
N ARG A 123 -4.43 8.95 -4.02
CA ARG A 123 -4.13 10.20 -4.73
C ARG A 123 -4.98 11.36 -4.21
N ARG A 124 -6.29 11.15 -4.05
CA ARG A 124 -7.21 12.18 -3.53
C ARG A 124 -6.91 12.53 -2.08
N MET A 125 -6.55 11.54 -1.25
CA MET A 125 -6.08 11.75 0.12
C MET A 125 -4.84 12.66 0.14
N CYS A 126 -3.82 12.38 -0.66
CA CYS A 126 -2.62 13.22 -0.71
C CYS A 126 -2.94 14.67 -1.10
N GLN A 127 -3.82 14.85 -2.09
CA GLN A 127 -4.25 16.19 -2.53
C GLN A 127 -5.01 16.96 -1.44
N GLN A 128 -5.97 16.32 -0.76
CA GLN A 128 -6.82 16.98 0.24
C GLN A 128 -6.10 17.26 1.56
N PHE A 129 -5.15 16.40 1.95
CA PHE A 129 -4.32 16.59 3.14
C PHE A 129 -3.03 17.38 2.86
N ALA A 130 -2.86 17.88 1.63
CA ALA A 130 -1.65 18.59 1.19
C ALA A 130 -0.35 17.82 1.50
N LEU A 131 -0.38 16.49 1.36
CA LEU A 131 0.81 15.66 1.58
C LEU A 131 1.82 15.93 0.45
N PRO A 132 3.11 16.13 0.76
CA PRO A 132 4.15 16.42 -0.23
C PRO A 132 4.58 15.16 -1.00
N THR A 133 3.65 14.26 -1.31
CA THR A 133 3.90 12.96 -1.96
C THR A 133 3.19 12.88 -3.30
N THR A 134 3.96 12.67 -4.37
CA THR A 134 3.44 12.44 -5.72
C THR A 134 3.09 10.96 -5.92
N ILE A 135 1.85 10.66 -6.34
CA ILE A 135 1.39 9.30 -6.57
C ILE A 135 1.60 8.86 -8.03
N VAL A 136 2.58 7.99 -8.25
CA VAL A 136 2.91 7.40 -9.56
C VAL A 136 2.18 6.08 -9.76
N SER A 137 1.52 5.95 -10.91
CA SER A 137 0.76 4.75 -11.29
C SER A 137 1.60 3.81 -12.16
N ALA A 138 1.89 2.61 -11.68
CA ALA A 138 2.59 1.58 -12.45
C ALA A 138 1.59 0.67 -13.19
N PRO A 139 1.87 0.26 -14.44
CA PRO A 139 1.03 -0.70 -15.17
C PRO A 139 0.83 -2.02 -14.43
N THR A 140 -0.33 -2.64 -14.61
CA THR A 140 -0.60 -4.01 -14.15
C THR A 140 0.28 -4.99 -14.92
N ILE A 141 1.05 -5.81 -14.22
CA ILE A 141 1.80 -6.91 -14.82
C ILE A 141 0.87 -8.12 -14.94
N ARG A 142 0.90 -8.78 -16.09
CA ARG A 142 0.09 -9.95 -16.42
C ARG A 142 1.00 -11.10 -16.83
N ASP A 143 0.56 -12.34 -16.62
CA ASP A 143 1.19 -13.52 -17.19
C ASP A 143 0.89 -13.66 -18.69
N GLU A 144 1.37 -14.73 -19.31
CA GLU A 144 1.21 -15.00 -20.75
C GLU A 144 -0.26 -15.17 -21.16
N ASP A 145 -1.11 -15.65 -20.25
CA ASP A 145 -2.56 -15.83 -20.46
C ASP A 145 -3.35 -14.54 -20.18
N GLY A 146 -2.68 -13.48 -19.73
CA GLY A 146 -3.27 -12.17 -19.45
C GLY A 146 -3.84 -12.04 -18.04
N LEU A 147 -3.67 -13.03 -17.16
CA LEU A 147 -4.07 -12.95 -15.75
C LEU A 147 -3.17 -11.94 -15.04
N ALA A 148 -3.78 -11.02 -14.29
CA ALA A 148 -3.03 -10.05 -13.51
C ALA A 148 -2.33 -10.74 -12.34
N LEU A 149 -1.02 -10.53 -12.22
CA LEU A 149 -0.26 -11.03 -11.08
C LEU A 149 -0.72 -10.33 -9.81
N SER A 150 -0.99 -11.11 -8.74
CA SER A 150 -1.42 -10.60 -7.44
C SER A 150 -0.36 -10.77 -6.37
#